data_AF-A0A1I4BCC8-F1
#
_entry.id   AF-A0A1I4BCC8-F1
#
_cell.length_a   1.000
_cell.length_b   1.000
_cell.length_c   1.000
_cell.angle_alpha   90.00
_cell.angle_beta   90.00
_cell.angle_gamma   90.00
#
_symmetry.space_group_name_H-M   'P 1'
#
loop_
_entity.id
_entity.type
_entity.pdbx_description
1 polymer ?
#
loop_
_entity_poly.entity_id
_entity_poly.type
_entity_poly.pdbx_seq_one_letter_code
_entity_poly.pdbx_strand_id
1 'polypeptide(L)'
;MYARVQDVTALLGRIGVGVVFLAHGLQKWDMGLDGVTQMTTGMGIPLPTLSALFLIVVETVGAIAFMLGLALPVLGVALAVDMVGAIFFVHLDHGLTGQGGYELVLALAAGALALGFNGGRLSLDHVLFWRRRAQRQELQTA
;
A
#
# COMPACT_ATOMS: atom_id res chain seq x y z
N MET A 1 17.11 2.02 22.96
CA MET A 1 16.92 3.24 22.14
C MET A 1 16.63 2.90 20.69
N TYR A 2 17.43 2.04 20.06
CA TYR A 2 17.30 1.62 18.66
C TYR A 2 15.90 1.10 18.26
N ALA A 3 15.28 0.26 19.08
CA ALA A 3 13.94 -0.28 18.80
C ALA A 3 12.84 0.80 18.69
N ARG A 4 12.88 1.83 19.56
CA ARG A 4 11.89 2.94 19.48
C ARG A 4 12.09 3.78 18.22
N VAL A 5 13.35 4.00 17.83
CA VAL A 5 13.67 4.73 16.59
C VAL A 5 13.13 3.96 15.39
N GLN A 6 13.40 2.66 15.31
CA GLN A 6 12.90 1.79 14.24
C GLN A 6 11.37 1.83 14.12
N ASP A 7 10.66 1.75 15.25
CA ASP A 7 9.21 1.78 15.28
C ASP A 7 8.65 3.11 14.76
N VAL A 8 9.24 4.24 15.18
CA VAL A 8 8.84 5.58 14.74
C VAL A 8 9.17 5.78 13.26
N THR A 9 10.36 5.38 12.79
CA THR A 9 10.75 5.53 11.38
C THR A 9 9.89 4.67 10.47
N ALA A 10 9.51 3.45 10.90
CA ALA A 10 8.61 2.60 10.13
C ALA A 10 7.19 3.18 10.07
N LEU A 11 6.70 3.78 11.15
CA LEU A 11 5.42 4.50 11.14
C LEU A 11 5.45 5.71 10.20
N LEU A 12 6.49 6.55 10.30
CA LEU A 12 6.65 7.71 9.42
C LEU A 12 6.76 7.30 7.95
N GLY A 13 7.51 6.24 7.65
CA GLY A 13 7.59 5.67 6.30
C GLY A 13 6.22 5.22 5.79
N ARG A 14 5.43 4.52 6.62
CA ARG A 14 4.07 4.08 6.25
C ARG A 14 3.14 5.25 6.00
N ILE A 15 3.19 6.28 6.82
CA ILE A 15 2.39 7.51 6.62
C ILE A 15 2.81 8.20 5.33
N GLY A 16 4.12 8.39 5.09
CA GLY A 16 4.63 9.05 3.89
C GLY A 16 4.22 8.32 2.61
N VAL A 17 4.45 7.00 2.54
CA VAL A 17 4.04 6.18 1.40
C VAL A 17 2.51 6.14 1.26
N GLY A 18 1.81 5.89 2.37
CA GLY A 18 0.36 5.75 2.39
C GLY A 18 -0.40 7.01 1.99
N VAL A 19 0.10 8.21 2.32
CA VAL A 19 -0.51 9.48 1.90
C VAL A 19 -0.47 9.64 0.37
N VAL A 20 0.62 9.25 -0.28
CA VAL A 20 0.73 9.34 -1.74
C VAL A 20 -0.29 8.42 -2.42
N PHE A 21 -0.38 7.17 -1.97
CA PHE A 21 -1.42 6.25 -2.44
C PHE A 21 -2.82 6.78 -2.16
N LEU A 22 -3.08 7.27 -0.95
CA LEU A 22 -4.40 7.80 -0.59
C LEU A 22 -4.79 9.01 -1.46
N ALA A 23 -3.85 9.88 -1.80
CA ALA A 23 -4.13 11.00 -2.70
C ALA A 23 -4.58 10.52 -4.09
N HIS A 24 -3.89 9.53 -4.66
CA HIS A 24 -4.30 8.92 -5.92
C HIS A 24 -5.62 8.13 -5.81
N GLY A 25 -5.80 7.42 -4.69
CA GLY A 25 -7.01 6.68 -4.42
C GLY A 25 -8.23 7.60 -4.32
N LEU A 26 -8.10 8.75 -3.67
CA LEU A 26 -9.19 9.74 -3.56
C LEU A 26 -9.57 10.32 -4.93
N GLN A 27 -8.59 10.59 -5.80
CA GLN A 27 -8.89 10.98 -7.19
C GLN A 27 -9.69 9.88 -7.91
N LYS A 28 -9.31 8.61 -7.73
CA LYS A 28 -10.01 7.46 -8.31
C LYS A 28 -11.39 7.23 -7.70
N TRP A 29 -11.54 7.50 -6.40
CA TRP A 29 -12.81 7.47 -5.70
C TRP A 29 -13.78 8.52 -6.27
N ASP A 30 -13.31 9.75 -6.45
CA ASP A 30 -14.10 10.85 -7.00
C ASP A 30 -14.50 10.63 -8.46
N MET A 31 -13.63 10.00 -9.26
CA MET A 31 -13.97 9.57 -10.62
C MET A 31 -15.06 8.48 -10.66
N GLY A 32 -15.22 7.73 -9.58
CA GLY A 32 -16.12 6.59 -9.49
C GLY A 32 -15.67 5.38 -10.31
N LEU A 33 -16.33 4.25 -10.09
CA LEU A 33 -15.95 2.97 -10.71
C LEU A 33 -16.00 3.03 -12.25
N ASP A 34 -17.04 3.64 -12.82
CA ASP A 34 -17.20 3.73 -14.27
C ASP A 34 -16.12 4.61 -14.91
N GLY A 35 -15.77 5.73 -14.27
CA GLY A 35 -14.70 6.63 -14.73
C GLY A 35 -13.34 5.95 -14.71
N VAL A 36 -13.01 5.26 -13.62
CA VAL A 36 -11.75 4.50 -13.52
C VAL A 36 -11.74 3.31 -14.50
N THR A 37 -12.88 2.65 -14.72
CA THR A 37 -12.98 1.57 -15.72
C THR A 37 -12.72 2.07 -17.14
N GLN A 38 -13.23 3.26 -17.50
CA GLN A 38 -12.93 3.88 -18.78
C GLN A 38 -11.46 4.28 -18.89
N MET A 39 -10.89 4.84 -17.82
CA MET A 39 -9.47 5.18 -17.74
C MET A 39 -8.58 3.96 -17.95
N THR A 40 -8.82 2.86 -17.22
CA THR A 40 -8.03 1.63 -17.34
C THR A 40 -8.21 0.96 -18.71
N THR A 41 -9.41 1.05 -19.30
CA THR A 41 -9.68 0.60 -20.67
C THR A 41 -8.84 1.39 -21.68
N GLY A 42 -8.80 2.73 -21.55
CA GLY A 42 -8.02 3.60 -22.43
C GLY A 42 -6.50 3.38 -22.35
N MET A 43 -6.02 2.88 -21.21
CA MET A 43 -4.61 2.50 -20.99
C MET A 43 -4.29 1.07 -21.43
N GLY A 44 -5.27 0.29 -21.90
CA GLY A 44 -5.07 -1.11 -22.30
C GLY A 44 -4.82 -2.07 -21.13
N ILE A 45 -5.20 -1.69 -19.91
CA ILE A 45 -5.06 -2.54 -18.72
C ILE A 45 -6.08 -3.69 -18.81
N PRO A 46 -5.67 -4.96 -18.61
CA PRO A 46 -6.58 -6.10 -18.68
C PRO A 46 -7.62 -6.07 -17.55
N LEU A 47 -8.77 -6.69 -17.80
CA LEU A 47 -9.89 -6.79 -16.85
C LEU A 47 -10.26 -5.41 -16.25
N PRO A 48 -10.59 -4.41 -17.08
CA PRO A 48 -10.59 -3.00 -16.69
C PRO A 48 -11.49 -2.69 -15.48
N THR A 49 -12.66 -3.33 -15.37
CA THR A 49 -13.56 -3.16 -14.21
C THR A 49 -12.98 -3.75 -12.92
N LEU A 50 -12.33 -4.92 -13.00
CA LEU A 50 -11.68 -5.53 -11.82
C LEU A 50 -10.45 -4.74 -11.41
N SER A 51 -9.66 -4.28 -12.38
CA SER A 51 -8.52 -3.38 -12.15
C SER A 51 -8.99 -2.06 -11.52
N ALA A 52 -10.09 -1.47 -12.01
CA ALA A 52 -10.65 -0.25 -11.43
C ALA A 52 -11.09 -0.44 -9.97
N LEU A 53 -11.81 -1.54 -9.67
CA LEU A 53 -12.18 -1.90 -8.29
C LEU A 53 -10.94 -2.07 -7.41
N PHE A 54 -9.93 -2.79 -7.90
CA PHE A 54 -8.68 -3.01 -7.19
C PHE A 54 -7.98 -1.69 -6.86
N LEU A 55 -7.77 -0.83 -7.86
CA LEU A 55 -7.11 0.47 -7.71
C LEU A 55 -7.85 1.35 -6.69
N ILE A 56 -9.17 1.50 -6.83
CA ILE A 56 -9.96 2.32 -5.90
C ILE A 56 -9.80 1.80 -4.47
N VAL A 57 -10.01 0.50 -4.23
CA VAL A 57 -10.01 -0.07 -2.87
C VAL A 57 -8.62 -0.08 -2.25
N VAL A 58 -7.60 -0.51 -3.00
CA VAL A 58 -6.24 -0.66 -2.48
C VAL A 58 -5.59 0.70 -2.24
N GLU A 59 -5.77 1.66 -3.14
CA GLU A 59 -5.18 2.99 -2.97
C GLU A 59 -5.91 3.85 -1.93
N THR A 60 -7.20 3.58 -1.63
CA THR A 60 -7.93 4.32 -0.59
C THR A 60 -7.91 3.58 0.74
N VAL A 61 -8.80 2.60 0.90
CA VAL A 61 -8.99 1.83 2.13
C VAL A 61 -7.73 1.06 2.47
N GLY A 62 -7.08 0.47 1.47
CA GLY A 62 -5.80 -0.21 1.64
C GLY A 62 -4.70 0.74 2.13
N ALA A 63 -4.56 1.93 1.56
CA ALA A 63 -3.58 2.92 2.03
C ALA A 63 -3.84 3.36 3.48
N ILE A 64 -5.10 3.61 3.85
CA ILE A 64 -5.47 3.93 5.24
C ILE A 64 -5.11 2.78 6.18
N ALA A 65 -5.49 1.55 5.83
CA ALA A 65 -5.17 0.36 6.62
C ALA A 65 -3.65 0.14 6.73
N PHE A 66 -2.89 0.40 5.68
CA PHE A 66 -1.44 0.31 5.65
C PHE A 66 -0.79 1.34 6.60
N MET A 67 -1.26 2.58 6.59
CA MET A 67 -0.82 3.62 7.54
C MET A 67 -1.08 3.21 8.99
N LEU A 68 -2.25 2.64 9.26
CA LEU A 68 -2.63 2.12 10.59
C LEU A 68 -1.85 0.84 10.97
N GLY A 69 -1.23 0.17 10.01
CA GLY A 69 -0.46 -1.06 10.25
C GLY A 69 -1.33 -2.29 10.39
N LEU A 70 -2.37 -2.39 9.57
CA LEU A 70 -3.26 -3.55 9.47
C LEU A 70 -2.91 -4.37 8.22
N ALA A 71 -2.86 -5.69 8.35
CA ALA A 71 -2.58 -6.61 7.24
C ALA A 71 -1.34 -6.21 6.39
N LEU A 72 -0.29 -5.74 7.06
CA LEU A 72 0.84 -5.05 6.41
C LEU A 72 1.50 -5.82 5.26
N PRO A 73 1.80 -7.14 5.37
CA PRO A 73 2.41 -7.87 4.26
C PRO A 73 1.49 -7.95 3.04
N VAL A 74 0.19 -8.13 3.26
CA VAL A 74 -0.81 -8.24 2.19
C VAL A 74 -0.96 -6.91 1.48
N LEU A 75 -1.11 -5.82 2.23
CA LEU A 75 -1.25 -4.48 1.66
C LEU A 75 0.03 -3.98 1.01
N GLY A 76 1.21 -4.29 1.58
CA GLY A 76 2.50 -3.96 0.96
C GLY A 76 2.66 -4.63 -0.41
N VAL A 77 2.26 -5.90 -0.54
CA VAL A 77 2.25 -6.59 -1.84
C VAL A 77 1.20 -6.01 -2.78
N ALA A 78 -0.02 -5.74 -2.31
CA ALA A 78 -1.08 -5.18 -3.14
C ALA A 78 -0.70 -3.81 -3.73
N LEU A 79 -0.18 -2.90 -2.91
CA LEU A 79 0.31 -1.58 -3.32
C LEU A 79 1.51 -1.69 -4.28
N ALA A 80 2.38 -2.68 -4.08
CA ALA A 80 3.49 -2.90 -5.00
C ALA A 80 3.04 -3.45 -6.36
N VAL A 81 2.05 -4.35 -6.39
CA VAL A 81 1.44 -4.86 -7.63
C VAL A 81 0.78 -3.74 -8.42
N ASP A 82 0.06 -2.85 -7.72
CA ASP A 82 -0.50 -1.63 -8.31
C ASP A 82 0.59 -0.79 -9.01
N MET A 83 1.66 -0.45 -8.28
CA MET A 83 2.77 0.32 -8.85
C MET A 83 3.46 -0.41 -10.01
N VAL A 84 3.65 -1.73 -9.94
CA VAL A 84 4.19 -2.51 -11.06
C VAL A 84 3.28 -2.39 -12.29
N GLY A 85 1.96 -2.47 -12.11
CA GLY A 85 1.00 -2.21 -13.18
C GLY A 85 1.17 -0.80 -13.77
N ALA A 86 1.21 0.23 -12.91
CA ALA A 86 1.41 1.60 -13.35
C ALA A 86 2.73 1.78 -14.14
N ILE A 87 3.81 1.11 -13.75
CA ILE A 87 5.06 1.11 -14.53
C ILE A 87 4.79 0.59 -15.94
N PHE A 88 4.25 -0.62 -16.08
CA PHE A 88 4.10 -1.26 -17.40
C PHE A 88 3.10 -0.57 -18.32
N PHE A 89 2.00 -0.03 -17.78
CA PHE A 89 0.90 0.50 -18.59
C PHE A 89 0.93 2.02 -18.78
N VAL A 90 1.69 2.76 -17.96
CA VAL A 90 1.65 4.24 -17.97
C VAL A 90 3.06 4.85 -18.11
N HIS A 91 4.05 4.32 -17.41
CA HIS A 91 5.33 5.01 -17.24
C HIS A 91 6.52 4.40 -18.01
N LEU A 92 6.42 3.16 -18.49
CA LEU A 92 7.56 2.42 -19.04
C LEU A 92 8.27 3.16 -20.18
N ASP A 93 7.48 3.71 -21.11
CA ASP A 93 7.99 4.39 -22.31
C ASP A 93 8.66 5.75 -22.00
N HIS A 94 8.41 6.31 -20.82
CA HIS A 94 9.01 7.57 -20.37
C HIS A 94 10.40 7.37 -19.75
N GLY A 95 10.85 6.13 -19.57
CA GLY A 95 12.12 5.80 -18.93
C GLY A 95 12.13 6.07 -17.41
N LEU A 96 13.30 5.90 -16.78
CA LEU A 96 13.41 6.00 -15.32
C LEU A 96 13.14 7.42 -14.81
N THR A 97 13.75 8.42 -15.44
CA THR A 97 13.75 9.83 -15.01
C THR A 97 13.16 10.74 -16.07
N GLY A 98 12.69 11.93 -15.67
CA GLY A 98 12.14 12.93 -16.58
C GLY A 98 10.62 13.03 -16.48
N GLN A 99 10.00 13.81 -17.36
CA GLN A 99 8.55 14.03 -17.32
C GLN A 99 7.81 12.71 -17.59
N GLY A 100 7.08 12.22 -16.59
CA GLY A 100 6.35 10.97 -16.66
C GLY A 100 7.20 9.71 -16.39
N GLY A 101 8.46 9.85 -15.97
CA GLY A 101 9.32 8.71 -15.65
C GLY A 101 8.79 7.85 -14.49
N TYR A 102 9.28 6.61 -14.39
CA TYR A 102 8.78 5.64 -13.40
C TYR A 102 9.52 5.65 -12.04
N GLU A 103 10.44 6.59 -11.79
CA GLU A 103 11.23 6.66 -10.55
C GLU A 103 10.37 6.69 -9.27
N LEU A 104 9.30 7.50 -9.25
CA LEU A 104 8.44 7.64 -8.08
C LEU A 104 7.64 6.36 -7.84
N VAL A 105 7.05 5.81 -8.89
CA VAL A 105 6.24 4.59 -8.84
C VAL A 105 7.10 3.40 -8.39
N LEU A 106 8.33 3.31 -8.88
CA LEU A 106 9.31 2.31 -8.42
C LEU A 106 9.66 2.48 -6.93
N ALA A 107 9.92 3.72 -6.49
CA ALA A 107 10.22 4.02 -5.09
C ALA A 107 9.04 3.68 -4.16
N LEU A 108 7.81 3.95 -4.59
CA LEU A 108 6.59 3.59 -3.86
C LEU A 108 6.41 2.07 -3.78
N ALA A 109 6.64 1.33 -4.87
CA ALA A 109 6.59 -0.13 -4.87
C ALA A 109 7.58 -0.73 -3.88
N ALA A 110 8.84 -0.29 -3.94
CA ALA A 110 9.90 -0.75 -3.05
C ALA A 110 9.61 -0.38 -1.58
N GLY A 111 9.17 0.86 -1.34
CA GLY A 111 8.79 1.35 -0.02
C GLY A 111 7.62 0.58 0.58
N ALA A 112 6.57 0.32 -0.20
CA ALA A 112 5.41 -0.44 0.23
C ALA A 112 5.78 -1.88 0.62
N LEU A 113 6.62 -2.57 -0.17
CA LEU A 113 7.13 -3.89 0.19
C LEU A 113 7.98 -3.84 1.46
N ALA A 114 8.97 -2.94 1.50
CA ALA A 114 9.87 -2.85 2.65
C ALA A 114 9.10 -2.62 3.95
N LEU A 115 8.16 -1.67 3.95
CA LEU A 115 7.34 -1.34 5.12
C LEU A 115 6.24 -2.37 5.41
N GLY A 116 5.74 -3.07 4.39
CA GLY A 116 4.79 -4.18 4.55
C GLY A 116 5.39 -5.37 5.31
N PHE A 117 6.68 -5.65 5.09
CA PHE A 117 7.39 -6.71 5.79
C PHE A 117 8.18 -6.23 7.03
N ASN A 118 8.36 -4.91 7.20
CA ASN A 118 9.15 -4.32 8.30
C ASN A 118 8.45 -3.15 9.03
N GLY A 119 7.12 -3.18 9.16
CA GLY A 119 6.33 -2.02 9.61
C GLY A 119 6.44 -1.57 11.08
N GLY A 120 7.33 -2.20 11.87
CA GLY A 120 7.55 -1.87 13.27
C GLY A 120 6.45 -2.36 14.23
N ARG A 121 6.69 -2.21 15.53
CA ARG A 121 5.78 -2.62 16.62
C ARG A 121 4.61 -1.65 16.83
N LEU A 122 4.71 -0.42 16.32
CA LEU A 122 3.63 0.57 16.27
C LEU A 122 2.66 0.27 15.11
N SER A 123 2.26 -0.99 14.98
CA SER A 123 1.27 -1.46 14.01
C SER A 123 0.11 -2.10 14.76
N LEU A 124 -1.12 -1.90 14.29
CA LEU A 124 -2.28 -2.54 14.91
C LEU A 124 -2.22 -4.07 14.83
N ASP A 125 -1.60 -4.63 13.79
CA ASP A 125 -1.27 -6.05 13.72
C ASP A 125 -0.50 -6.50 14.97
N HIS A 126 0.56 -5.76 15.36
CA HIS A 126 1.36 -6.11 16.52
C HIS A 126 0.57 -6.06 17.82
N VAL A 127 -0.29 -5.06 18.01
CA VAL A 127 -1.15 -4.93 19.21
C VAL A 127 -2.14 -6.10 19.30
N LEU A 128 -2.72 -6.51 18.16
CA LEU A 128 -3.71 -7.58 18.11
C LEU A 128 -3.07 -8.97 18.32
N PHE A 129 -1.91 -9.23 17.71
CA PHE A 129 -1.19 -10.51 17.85
C PHE A 129 -0.49 -10.65 19.21
N TRP A 130 -0.05 -9.54 19.83
CA TRP A 130 0.52 -9.57 21.18
C TRP A 130 -0.52 -10.01 22.23
N ARG A 131 -1.74 -9.45 22.17
CA ARG A 131 -2.84 -9.85 23.06
C ARG A 131 -3.20 -11.33 22.95
N ARG A 132 -3.26 -11.87 21.72
CA ARG A 132 -3.55 -13.30 21.50
C ARG A 132 -2.47 -14.23 22.05
N ARG A 133 -1.21 -13.80 22.04
CA ARG A 133 -0.09 -14.60 22.58
C ARG A 133 -0.11 -14.62 24.11
N ALA A 134 -0.40 -13.49 24.75
CA ALA A 134 -0.56 -13.40 26.20
C ALA A 134 -1.74 -14.25 26.72
N GLN A 135 -2.91 -14.18 26.07
CA GLN A 135 -4.07 -15.00 26.44
C GLN A 135 -3.83 -16.50 26.29
N ARG A 136 -3.08 -16.94 25.27
CA ARG A 136 -2.72 -18.36 25.12
C ARG A 136 -1.80 -18.86 26.24
N GLN A 137 -0.94 -18.00 26.80
CA GLN A 137 -0.06 -18.38 27.90
C GLN A 137 -0.82 -18.48 29.23
N GLU A 138 -1.78 -17.59 29.48
CA GLU A 138 -2.69 -17.70 30.64
C GLU A 138 -3.54 -18.99 30.59
N LEU A 139 -4.10 -19.33 29.43
CA LEU A 139 -4.88 -20.57 29.25
C LEU A 139 -4.05 -21.86 29.36
N GLN A 140 -2.74 -21.80 29.19
CA GLN A 140 -1.84 -22.96 29.34
C GLN A 140 -1.30 -23.12 30.77
N THR A 141 -1.49 -22.11 31.62
CA THR A 141 -1.00 -22.10 33.01
C THR A 141 -2.11 -22.19 34.05
N ALA A 142 -3.37 -22.23 33.60
CA ALA A 142 -4.58 -22.52 34.39
C ALA A 142 -5.01 -23.98 34.20
#